data_AF-W5KYY7-F1
#
_entry.id   AF-W5KYY7-F1
#
_cell.length_a   1.000
_cell.length_b   1.000
_cell.length_c   1.000
_cell.angle_alpha   90.00
_cell.angle_beta   90.00
_cell.angle_gamma   90.00
#
_symmetry.space_group_name_H-M   'P 1'
#
loop_
_entity.id
_entity.type
_entity.pdbx_description
1 polymer ?
#
loop_
_entity_poly.entity_id
_entity_poly.type
_entity_poly.pdbx_seq_one_letter_code
_entity_poly.pdbx_strand_id
1 'polypeptide(L)'
;MAPPSSSSSSSRCCCCCPRSWLCSRSSAYTLALGLGFITLGTSRIILLKLSENEENKYDFLPASVNLMAEAVKLAFCLVMSLRVIIREGRSYKDLCCSSGSSVGSCLKWAVPAFLYFLDNLIIFYVLTYLQPAMAVLFSNVVILTTAILFRIVLKRRLSWVQWASLIILFLSIVALTTSTPSNQHTNTSHILHPAHLSTPSSGCLNFTRSETQQHNLSNSSWVEGLPKQLRDSQILQRLHSFGLGYVLLLLQCFISPMANIYNEKIFKDGEQLAESIFIQNSKLYAFGLAFNSLTLLLHPDSRELVLHCGLLHGHNTFSVVLVFVTAAFGLSVAFILKFRDNMFHVLTGQITTVIITALSLFLFDFRPSLDFFLQAPAVLLAIFIYHSSKPKDVEYALQQARLRVINGEVFERSRGDGGGAAETNQVQHRQ
;
A
#
# COMPACT_ATOMS: atom_id res chain seq x y z
N MET A 1 13.38 66.61 -37.73
CA MET A 1 13.34 66.96 -36.29
C MET A 1 12.12 66.26 -35.69
N ALA A 2 12.37 65.29 -34.80
CA ALA A 2 11.46 64.58 -33.87
C ALA A 2 10.07 64.03 -34.33
N PRO A 3 9.77 62.74 -34.10
CA PRO A 3 8.42 62.16 -34.16
C PRO A 3 7.75 62.12 -32.77
N PRO A 4 6.40 62.00 -32.71
CA PRO A 4 5.77 61.07 -31.76
C PRO A 4 4.53 60.39 -32.40
N SER A 5 3.98 59.26 -31.95
CA SER A 5 4.18 58.41 -30.79
C SER A 5 3.51 57.06 -31.07
N SER A 6 4.18 55.97 -30.73
CA SER A 6 3.68 54.60 -30.75
C SER A 6 2.67 54.35 -29.62
N SER A 7 1.46 53.90 -29.97
CA SER A 7 0.49 53.38 -29.02
C SER A 7 0.88 51.95 -28.60
N SER A 8 1.48 51.84 -27.43
CA SER A 8 1.72 50.57 -26.74
C SER A 8 0.42 50.10 -26.07
N SER A 9 -0.14 48.98 -26.55
CA SER A 9 -1.20 48.24 -25.87
C SER A 9 -0.59 47.53 -24.65
N SER A 10 -0.64 48.20 -23.52
CA SER A 10 -0.29 47.65 -22.22
C SER A 10 -1.28 46.56 -21.81
N SER A 11 -0.81 45.32 -21.80
CA SER A 11 -1.45 44.17 -21.17
C SER A 11 -1.60 44.43 -19.67
N ARG A 12 -2.77 44.93 -19.26
CA ARG A 12 -3.08 45.06 -17.82
C ARG A 12 -3.25 43.66 -17.23
N CYS A 13 -2.25 43.24 -16.46
CA CYS A 13 -2.39 42.22 -15.43
C CYS A 13 -3.60 42.54 -14.55
N CYS A 14 -4.67 41.75 -14.66
CA CYS A 14 -5.70 41.71 -13.63
C CYS A 14 -5.22 40.79 -12.50
N CYS A 15 -4.43 41.36 -11.59
CA CYS A 15 -4.40 40.91 -10.21
C CYS A 15 -5.54 41.60 -9.45
N CYS A 16 -6.26 40.82 -8.64
CA CYS A 16 -7.21 41.19 -7.56
C CYS A 16 -8.64 40.69 -7.76
N CYS A 17 -8.84 39.42 -7.43
CA CYS A 17 -10.03 38.93 -6.73
C CYS A 17 -9.60 37.77 -5.82
N PRO A 18 -9.74 37.85 -4.48
CA PRO A 18 -9.58 36.69 -3.59
C PRO A 18 -10.86 35.84 -3.71
N ARG A 19 -11.00 35.14 -4.85
CA ARG A 19 -12.16 34.28 -5.09
C ARG A 19 -11.86 32.90 -4.55
N SER A 20 -12.30 32.71 -3.31
CA SER A 20 -12.90 31.48 -2.77
C SER A 20 -12.17 30.17 -3.08
N TRP A 21 -11.71 29.54 -2.00
CA TRP A 21 -11.21 28.18 -1.84
C TRP A 21 -12.28 27.11 -2.21
N LEU A 22 -12.90 27.22 -3.40
CA LEU A 22 -13.81 26.23 -3.93
C LEU A 22 -13.00 25.07 -4.48
N CYS A 23 -12.99 23.99 -3.71
CA CYS A 23 -12.61 22.65 -4.13
C CYS A 23 -13.11 22.36 -5.55
N SER A 24 -12.21 22.40 -6.53
CA SER A 24 -12.44 21.68 -7.79
C SER A 24 -12.76 20.23 -7.46
N ARG A 25 -13.76 19.60 -8.11
CA ARG A 25 -14.16 18.20 -7.86
C ARG A 25 -12.96 17.22 -7.87
N SER A 26 -11.93 17.52 -8.67
CA SER A 26 -10.67 16.77 -8.69
C SER A 26 -9.83 16.91 -7.41
N SER A 27 -9.84 18.09 -6.77
CA SER A 27 -9.19 18.31 -5.47
C SER A 27 -9.94 17.59 -4.36
N ALA A 28 -11.27 17.61 -4.38
CA ALA A 28 -12.09 16.87 -3.41
C ALA A 28 -11.83 15.36 -3.49
N TYR A 29 -11.80 14.79 -4.71
CA TYR A 29 -11.50 13.37 -4.91
C TYR A 29 -10.09 12.99 -4.42
N THR A 30 -9.12 13.86 -4.66
CA THR A 30 -7.74 13.69 -4.15
C THR A 30 -7.71 13.62 -2.63
N LEU A 31 -8.38 14.57 -1.98
CA LEU A 31 -8.43 14.65 -0.52
C LEU A 31 -9.16 13.43 0.04
N ALA A 32 -10.25 12.98 -0.58
CA ALA A 32 -10.96 11.77 -0.18
C ALA A 32 -10.07 10.52 -0.26
N LEU A 33 -9.31 10.34 -1.35
CA LEU A 33 -8.35 9.23 -1.48
C LEU A 33 -7.25 9.29 -0.41
N GLY A 34 -6.67 10.48 -0.19
CA GLY A 34 -5.63 10.67 0.82
C GLY A 34 -6.13 10.43 2.25
N LEU A 35 -7.27 11.03 2.62
CA LEU A 35 -7.89 10.85 3.93
C LEU A 35 -8.34 9.40 4.16
N GLY A 36 -8.93 8.75 3.15
CA GLY A 36 -9.30 7.33 3.22
C GLY A 36 -8.07 6.44 3.48
N PHE A 37 -6.96 6.69 2.79
CA PHE A 37 -5.73 5.96 3.02
C PHE A 37 -5.14 6.19 4.42
N ILE A 38 -5.10 7.45 4.89
CA ILE A 38 -4.57 7.79 6.23
C ILE A 38 -5.42 7.16 7.32
N THR A 39 -6.75 7.23 7.22
CA THR A 39 -7.68 6.66 8.21
C THR A 39 -7.61 5.13 8.25
N LEU A 40 -7.53 4.48 7.09
CA LEU A 40 -7.33 3.02 7.01
C LEU A 40 -5.93 2.60 7.51
N GLY A 41 -4.88 3.38 7.23
CA GLY A 41 -3.53 3.09 7.68
C GLY A 41 -3.35 3.23 9.20
N THR A 42 -3.87 4.33 9.77
CA THR A 42 -3.89 4.57 11.23
C THR A 42 -4.69 3.50 11.96
N SER A 43 -5.92 3.22 11.51
CA SER A 43 -6.77 2.19 12.11
C SER A 43 -6.15 0.80 12.03
N ARG A 44 -5.50 0.44 10.91
CA ARG A 44 -4.78 -0.84 10.77
C ARG A 44 -3.70 -1.00 11.83
N ILE A 45 -2.88 0.03 12.07
CA ILE A 45 -1.76 -0.04 13.02
C ILE A 45 -2.27 -0.08 14.46
N ILE A 46 -3.31 0.69 14.77
CA ILE A 46 -3.95 0.65 16.10
C ILE A 46 -4.60 -0.71 16.35
N LEU A 47 -5.34 -1.26 15.39
CA LEU A 47 -5.96 -2.58 15.52
C LEU A 47 -4.94 -3.70 15.66
N LEU A 48 -3.80 -3.60 14.97
CA LEU A 48 -2.69 -4.51 15.16
C LEU A 48 -2.20 -4.43 16.61
N LYS A 49 -1.95 -3.24 17.15
CA LYS A 49 -1.56 -3.07 18.56
C LYS A 49 -2.60 -3.57 19.55
N LEU A 50 -3.89 -3.33 19.31
CA LEU A 50 -4.97 -3.85 20.15
C LEU A 50 -5.17 -5.36 20.04
N SER A 51 -4.58 -6.02 19.04
CA SER A 51 -4.65 -7.47 18.89
C SER A 51 -3.54 -8.23 19.64
N GLU A 52 -2.62 -7.52 20.29
CA GLU A 52 -1.57 -8.09 21.16
C GLU A 52 -2.19 -8.70 22.43
N ASN A 53 -1.64 -9.82 22.87
CA ASN A 53 -2.00 -10.50 24.12
C ASN A 53 -1.23 -9.90 25.32
N GLU A 54 -1.53 -10.34 26.55
CA GLU A 54 -0.93 -9.83 27.80
C GLU A 54 0.62 -9.91 27.83
N GLU A 55 1.22 -10.83 27.05
CA GLU A 55 2.67 -10.93 26.88
C GLU A 55 3.28 -10.02 25.78
N ASN A 56 2.50 -9.09 25.19
CA ASN A 56 2.89 -8.31 24.01
C ASN A 56 3.26 -9.17 22.78
N LYS A 57 2.64 -10.35 22.68
CA LYS A 57 2.77 -11.29 21.55
C LYS A 57 1.45 -11.43 20.81
N TYR A 58 1.50 -11.93 19.58
CA TYR A 58 0.32 -12.23 18.79
C TYR A 58 0.04 -13.74 18.84
N ASP A 59 -1.17 -14.12 19.25
CA ASP A 59 -1.57 -15.53 19.30
C ASP A 59 -1.96 -16.09 17.92
N PHE A 60 -2.20 -15.20 16.95
CA PHE A 60 -2.51 -15.57 15.57
C PHE A 60 -1.25 -15.54 14.69
N LEU A 61 -1.27 -16.34 13.62
CA LEU A 61 -0.22 -16.34 12.61
C LEU A 61 -0.34 -15.09 11.71
N PRO A 62 0.65 -14.19 11.60
CA PRO A 62 0.54 -13.02 10.73
C PRO A 62 0.27 -13.36 9.25
N ALA A 63 0.75 -14.51 8.79
CA ALA A 63 0.48 -15.02 7.45
C ALA A 63 -1.02 -15.35 7.22
N SER A 64 -1.77 -15.77 8.25
CA SER A 64 -3.21 -16.03 8.11
C SER A 64 -3.98 -14.72 7.86
N VAL A 65 -3.68 -13.65 8.60
CA VAL A 65 -4.29 -12.33 8.41
C VAL A 65 -4.03 -11.83 6.99
N ASN A 66 -2.80 -11.97 6.48
CA ASN A 66 -2.46 -11.55 5.12
C ASN A 66 -3.22 -12.36 4.07
N LEU A 67 -3.27 -13.68 4.22
CA LEU A 67 -3.99 -14.57 3.31
C LEU A 67 -5.50 -14.26 3.30
N MET A 68 -6.10 -14.07 4.47
CA MET A 68 -7.51 -13.70 4.58
C MET A 68 -7.78 -12.31 3.98
N ALA A 69 -6.89 -11.34 4.17
CA ALA A 69 -7.03 -10.02 3.58
C ALA A 69 -6.95 -10.08 2.05
N GLU A 70 -6.05 -10.89 1.48
CA GLU A 70 -6.02 -11.16 0.02
C GLU A 70 -7.32 -11.82 -0.47
N ALA A 71 -7.85 -12.79 0.27
CA ALA A 71 -9.11 -13.44 -0.07
C ALA A 71 -10.30 -12.45 -0.05
N VAL A 72 -10.38 -11.58 0.97
CA VAL A 72 -11.42 -10.53 1.05
C VAL A 72 -11.30 -9.53 -0.10
N LYS A 73 -10.08 -9.08 -0.43
CA LYS A 73 -9.83 -8.19 -1.58
C LYS A 73 -10.25 -8.84 -2.89
N LEU A 74 -9.87 -10.10 -3.09
CA LEU A 74 -10.25 -10.86 -4.29
C LEU A 74 -11.76 -11.01 -4.39
N ALA A 75 -12.43 -11.41 -3.32
CA ALA A 75 -13.89 -11.55 -3.29
C ALA A 75 -14.61 -10.24 -3.63
N PHE A 76 -14.19 -9.13 -3.01
CA PHE A 76 -14.74 -7.81 -3.30
C PHE A 76 -14.53 -7.41 -4.77
N CYS A 77 -13.31 -7.60 -5.29
CA CYS A 77 -13.01 -7.28 -6.69
C CYS A 77 -13.76 -8.18 -7.67
N LEU A 78 -13.95 -9.46 -7.38
CA LEU A 78 -14.75 -10.38 -8.19
C LEU A 78 -16.23 -9.96 -8.21
N VAL A 79 -16.82 -9.63 -7.06
CA VAL A 79 -18.21 -9.15 -7.01
C VAL A 79 -18.38 -7.85 -7.81
N MET A 80 -17.46 -6.89 -7.64
CA MET A 80 -17.55 -5.61 -8.35
C MET A 80 -17.29 -5.74 -9.85
N SER A 81 -16.32 -6.56 -10.26
CA SER A 81 -16.05 -6.83 -11.67
C SER A 81 -17.21 -7.55 -12.36
N LEU A 82 -17.84 -8.54 -11.69
CA LEU A 82 -19.06 -9.18 -12.18
C LEU A 82 -20.19 -8.16 -12.39
N ARG A 83 -20.40 -7.24 -11.43
CA ARG A 83 -21.39 -6.17 -11.57
C ARG A 83 -21.10 -5.25 -12.76
N VAL A 84 -19.83 -4.91 -13.00
CA VAL A 84 -19.41 -4.07 -14.14
C VAL A 84 -19.65 -4.81 -15.46
N ILE A 85 -19.26 -6.09 -15.54
CA ILE A 85 -19.43 -6.92 -16.75
C ILE A 85 -20.91 -7.09 -17.10
N ILE A 86 -21.77 -7.36 -16.10
CA ILE A 86 -23.22 -7.47 -16.30
C ILE A 86 -23.81 -6.15 -16.81
N ARG A 87 -23.37 -5.00 -16.26
CA ARG A 87 -23.86 -3.69 -16.69
C ARG A 87 -23.42 -3.30 -18.10
N GLU A 88 -22.20 -3.67 -18.48
CA GLU A 88 -21.63 -3.35 -19.80
C GLU A 88 -21.95 -4.40 -20.87
N GLY A 89 -22.62 -5.50 -20.51
CA GLY A 89 -22.95 -6.59 -21.44
C GLY A 89 -21.73 -7.34 -21.99
N ARG A 90 -20.58 -7.28 -21.29
CA ARG A 90 -19.35 -7.97 -21.71
C ARG A 90 -19.42 -9.46 -21.41
N SER A 91 -18.60 -10.25 -22.11
CA SER A 91 -18.51 -11.69 -21.87
C SER A 91 -17.73 -12.00 -20.59
N TYR A 92 -18.23 -12.94 -19.77
CA TYR A 92 -17.53 -13.44 -18.57
C TYR A 92 -16.15 -14.07 -18.86
N LYS A 93 -15.84 -14.35 -20.13
CA LYS A 93 -14.52 -14.83 -20.56
C LYS A 93 -13.39 -13.82 -20.30
N ASP A 94 -13.68 -12.56 -20.01
CA ASP A 94 -12.66 -11.55 -19.66
C ASP A 94 -12.14 -11.70 -18.21
N LEU A 95 -12.88 -12.40 -17.35
CA LEU A 95 -12.49 -12.71 -15.95
C LEU A 95 -11.65 -13.97 -15.85
N CYS A 96 -12.04 -15.02 -16.58
CA CYS A 96 -11.34 -16.29 -16.58
C CYS A 96 -10.28 -16.25 -17.68
N CYS A 97 -9.00 -16.35 -17.33
CA CYS A 97 -7.88 -16.38 -18.28
C CYS A 97 -7.91 -17.66 -19.16
N SER A 98 -9.00 -17.85 -19.93
CA SER A 98 -9.41 -19.09 -20.59
C SER A 98 -8.96 -19.20 -22.05
N SER A 99 -8.43 -18.11 -22.64
CA SER A 99 -7.88 -18.12 -24.00
C SER A 99 -6.35 -18.05 -23.97
N GLY A 100 -5.64 -18.77 -24.84
CA GLY A 100 -4.18 -18.80 -24.87
C GLY A 100 -3.52 -17.41 -25.02
N SER A 101 -4.13 -16.49 -25.77
CA SER A 101 -3.68 -15.09 -25.87
C SER A 101 -4.00 -14.26 -24.61
N SER A 102 -5.04 -14.61 -23.86
CA SER A 102 -5.42 -13.97 -22.58
C SER A 102 -4.51 -14.38 -21.42
N VAL A 103 -3.93 -15.58 -21.46
CA VAL A 103 -3.00 -16.07 -20.42
C VAL A 103 -1.74 -15.21 -20.35
N GLY A 104 -1.17 -14.79 -21.50
CA GLY A 104 -0.02 -13.89 -21.52
C GLY A 104 -0.31 -12.52 -20.89
N SER A 105 -1.51 -11.98 -21.12
CA SER A 105 -1.97 -10.74 -20.48
C SER A 105 -2.26 -10.91 -18.98
N CYS A 106 -2.73 -12.09 -18.58
CA CYS A 106 -2.95 -12.48 -17.18
C CYS A 106 -1.61 -12.61 -16.43
N LEU A 107 -0.61 -13.25 -17.04
CA LEU A 107 0.71 -13.50 -16.46
C LEU A 107 1.48 -12.20 -16.16
N LYS A 108 1.20 -11.11 -16.86
CA LYS A 108 1.74 -9.77 -16.52
C LYS A 108 1.40 -9.35 -15.09
N TRP A 109 0.23 -9.75 -14.58
CA TRP A 109 -0.21 -9.48 -13.21
C TRP A 109 0.45 -10.37 -12.16
N ALA A 110 1.06 -11.50 -12.57
CA ALA A 110 1.80 -12.36 -11.66
C ALA A 110 3.09 -11.69 -11.15
N VAL A 111 3.74 -10.87 -11.97
CA VAL A 111 4.97 -10.15 -11.60
C VAL A 111 4.76 -9.22 -10.39
N PRO A 112 3.83 -8.25 -10.40
CA PRO A 112 3.60 -7.38 -9.25
C PRO A 112 3.05 -8.18 -8.06
N ALA A 113 2.20 -9.19 -8.28
CA ALA A 113 1.70 -10.06 -7.22
C ALA A 113 2.85 -10.79 -6.51
N PHE A 114 3.81 -11.32 -7.27
CA PHE A 114 5.00 -11.98 -6.73
C PHE A 114 5.89 -11.00 -5.96
N LEU A 115 6.06 -9.77 -6.45
CA LEU A 115 6.84 -8.74 -5.75
C LEU A 115 6.18 -8.31 -4.43
N TYR A 116 4.85 -8.14 -4.39
CA TYR A 116 4.13 -7.88 -3.13
C TYR A 116 4.23 -9.06 -2.16
N PHE A 117 4.09 -10.28 -2.68
CA PHE A 117 4.30 -11.49 -1.90
C PHE A 117 5.71 -11.53 -1.30
N LEU A 118 6.74 -11.26 -2.10
CA LEU A 118 8.13 -11.28 -1.66
C LEU A 118 8.45 -10.15 -0.67
N ASP A 119 7.88 -8.95 -0.85
CA ASP A 119 7.98 -7.85 0.13
C ASP A 119 7.40 -8.27 1.48
N ASN A 120 6.18 -8.82 1.47
CA ASN A 120 5.52 -9.34 2.67
C ASN A 120 6.31 -10.49 3.32
N LEU A 121 6.94 -11.36 2.52
CA LEU A 121 7.74 -12.46 3.05
C LEU A 121 9.04 -11.95 3.70
N ILE A 122 9.77 -11.09 3.00
CA ILE A 122 11.08 -10.60 3.46
C ILE A 122 10.94 -9.82 4.76
N ILE A 123 9.89 -9.00 4.95
CA ILE A 123 9.72 -8.25 6.20
C ILE A 123 9.58 -9.17 7.42
N PHE A 124 8.92 -10.33 7.30
CA PHE A 124 8.84 -11.30 8.39
C PHE A 124 10.20 -11.87 8.76
N TYR A 125 11.01 -12.23 7.76
CA TYR A 125 12.39 -12.68 8.01
C TYR A 125 13.25 -11.56 8.61
N VAL A 126 13.14 -10.33 8.09
CA VAL A 126 13.86 -9.18 8.64
C VAL A 126 13.57 -8.98 10.11
N LEU A 127 12.30 -9.07 10.54
CA LEU A 127 11.90 -8.94 11.95
C LEU A 127 12.40 -10.08 12.85
N THR A 128 12.81 -11.21 12.26
CA THR A 128 13.42 -12.34 12.98
C THR A 128 14.92 -12.09 13.22
N TYR A 129 15.58 -11.35 12.32
CA TYR A 129 17.04 -11.08 12.39
C TYR A 129 17.40 -9.70 12.95
N LEU A 130 16.51 -8.72 12.82
CA LEU A 130 16.72 -7.33 13.23
C LEU A 130 15.64 -6.91 14.21
N GLN A 131 16.03 -6.05 15.17
CA GLN A 131 15.06 -5.41 16.06
C GLN A 131 14.07 -4.57 15.25
N PRO A 132 12.76 -4.55 15.61
CA PRO A 132 11.74 -3.80 14.87
C PRO A 132 12.10 -2.32 14.65
N ALA A 133 12.73 -1.68 15.64
CA ALA A 133 13.17 -0.28 15.52
C ALA A 133 14.18 -0.07 14.37
N MET A 134 15.13 -1.00 14.21
CA MET A 134 16.12 -0.96 13.13
C MET A 134 15.47 -1.22 11.78
N ALA A 135 14.55 -2.18 11.71
CA ALA A 135 13.79 -2.47 10.49
C ALA A 135 13.02 -1.22 10.02
N VAL A 136 12.32 -0.54 10.93
CA VAL A 136 11.59 0.71 10.63
C VAL A 136 12.55 1.81 10.18
N LEU A 137 13.65 2.05 10.90
CA LEU A 137 14.60 3.11 10.59
C LEU A 137 15.14 2.98 9.15
N PHE A 138 15.63 1.80 8.79
CA PHE A 138 16.20 1.53 7.47
C PHE A 138 15.15 1.40 6.37
N SER A 139 13.91 0.99 6.69
CA SER A 139 12.82 0.92 5.71
C SER A 139 12.48 2.28 5.09
N ASN A 140 12.81 3.40 5.75
CA ASN A 140 12.61 4.74 5.21
C ASN A 140 13.42 5.03 3.93
N VAL A 141 14.45 4.22 3.64
CA VAL A 141 15.21 4.26 2.38
C VAL A 141 14.27 4.02 1.17
N VAL A 142 13.13 3.37 1.38
CA VAL A 142 12.04 3.20 0.39
C VAL A 142 11.63 4.53 -0.25
N ILE A 143 11.69 5.66 0.48
CA ILE A 143 11.35 6.99 -0.07
C ILE A 143 12.27 7.33 -1.25
N LEU A 144 13.58 7.15 -1.06
CA LEU A 144 14.60 7.48 -2.06
C LEU A 144 14.63 6.46 -3.20
N THR A 145 14.55 5.16 -2.89
CA THR A 145 14.50 4.11 -3.92
C THR A 145 13.26 4.24 -4.78
N THR A 146 12.11 4.61 -4.20
CA THR A 146 10.90 4.95 -4.94
C THR A 146 11.15 6.08 -5.91
N ALA A 147 11.77 7.18 -5.48
CA ALA A 147 12.04 8.34 -6.34
C ALA A 147 12.95 7.99 -7.53
N ILE A 148 13.98 7.18 -7.28
CA ILE A 148 14.89 6.69 -8.32
C ILE A 148 14.15 5.81 -9.32
N LEU A 149 13.43 4.80 -8.83
CA LEU A 149 12.66 3.88 -9.69
C LEU A 149 11.51 4.59 -10.42
N PHE A 150 10.90 5.60 -9.81
CA PHE A 150 9.87 6.44 -10.43
C PHE A 150 10.42 7.18 -11.65
N ARG A 151 11.66 7.68 -11.56
CA ARG A 151 12.35 8.30 -12.69
C ARG A 151 12.78 7.30 -13.75
N ILE A 152 13.28 6.13 -13.37
CA ILE A 152 13.81 5.12 -14.31
C ILE A 152 12.68 4.37 -15.03
N VAL A 153 11.73 3.82 -14.29
CA VAL A 153 10.72 2.88 -14.81
C VAL A 153 9.52 3.62 -15.43
N LEU A 154 9.00 4.65 -14.76
CA LEU A 154 7.88 5.46 -15.28
C LEU A 154 8.35 6.65 -16.13
N LYS A 155 9.66 6.86 -16.27
CA LYS A 155 10.28 7.93 -17.09
C LYS A 155 9.82 9.35 -16.74
N ARG A 156 9.29 9.57 -15.53
CA ARG A 156 8.82 10.89 -15.07
C ARG A 156 9.98 11.71 -14.51
N ARG A 157 10.06 12.98 -14.89
CA ARG A 157 11.12 13.89 -14.43
C ARG A 157 10.75 14.50 -13.09
N LEU A 158 11.69 14.45 -12.14
CA LEU A 158 11.60 15.15 -10.86
C LEU A 158 12.47 16.41 -10.91
N SER A 159 11.96 17.53 -10.41
CA SER A 159 12.73 18.78 -10.31
C SER A 159 13.82 18.67 -9.23
N TRP A 160 14.87 19.49 -9.32
CA TRP A 160 15.90 19.54 -8.28
C TRP A 160 15.35 19.89 -6.90
N VAL A 161 14.32 20.75 -6.85
CA VAL A 161 13.61 21.08 -5.61
C VAL A 161 12.86 19.87 -5.06
N GLN A 162 12.25 19.06 -5.93
CA GLN A 162 11.62 17.80 -5.51
C GLN A 162 12.65 16.81 -4.95
N TRP A 163 13.81 16.67 -5.58
CA TRP A 163 14.90 15.83 -5.03
C TRP A 163 15.36 16.30 -3.66
N ALA A 164 15.62 17.61 -3.49
CA ALA A 164 16.01 18.18 -2.21
C ALA A 164 14.94 17.93 -1.14
N SER A 165 13.65 18.14 -1.48
CA SER A 165 12.55 17.89 -0.54
C SER A 165 12.43 16.41 -0.12
N LEU A 166 12.73 15.46 -1.01
CA LEU A 166 12.70 14.03 -0.67
C LEU A 166 13.87 13.62 0.23
N ILE A 167 15.04 14.22 0.05
CA ILE A 167 16.19 14.00 0.95
C ILE A 167 15.86 14.56 2.35
N ILE A 168 15.33 15.78 2.42
CA ILE A 168 14.90 16.40 3.68
C ILE A 168 13.84 15.52 4.35
N LEU A 169 12.84 15.05 3.59
CA LEU A 169 11.79 14.16 4.07
C LEU A 169 12.37 12.87 4.67
N PHE A 170 13.29 12.22 3.96
CA PHE A 170 13.97 11.01 4.44
C PHE A 170 14.71 11.26 5.76
N LEU A 171 15.53 12.32 5.81
CA LEU A 171 16.28 12.66 7.02
C LEU A 171 15.36 12.98 8.19
N SER A 172 14.29 13.74 7.96
CA SER A 172 13.33 14.10 9.01
C SER A 172 12.56 12.89 9.56
N ILE A 173 12.17 11.94 8.70
CA ILE A 173 11.50 10.71 9.16
C ILE A 173 12.48 9.81 9.91
N VAL A 174 13.72 9.65 9.43
CA VAL A 174 14.74 8.88 10.16
C VAL A 174 15.00 9.48 11.54
N ALA A 175 15.12 10.82 11.63
CA ALA A 175 15.24 11.51 12.91
C ALA A 175 14.01 11.30 13.80
N LEU A 176 12.79 11.43 13.26
CA LEU A 176 11.54 11.20 13.97
C LEU A 176 11.44 9.77 14.55
N THR A 177 11.82 8.77 13.77
CA THR A 177 11.79 7.36 14.20
C THR A 177 12.86 7.02 15.22
N THR A 178 14.01 7.71 15.20
CA THR A 178 15.07 7.52 16.20
C THR A 178 14.67 8.08 17.57
N SER A 179 13.90 9.17 17.59
CA SER A 179 13.44 9.81 18.82
C SER A 179 12.26 9.09 19.51
N THR A 180 11.69 8.05 18.88
CA THR A 180 10.58 7.28 19.46
C THR A 180 11.13 6.08 20.24
N PRO A 181 11.08 6.06 21.58
CA PRO A 181 11.63 4.95 22.37
C PRO A 181 10.82 3.67 22.14
N SER A 182 11.53 2.60 21.79
CA SER A 182 10.99 1.29 21.41
C SER A 182 10.58 0.39 22.57
N ASN A 183 10.77 0.82 23.81
CA ASN A 183 10.42 0.04 25.00
C ASN A 183 9.68 0.94 25.99
N GLN A 184 8.35 0.86 25.98
CA GLN A 184 7.58 1.17 27.16
C GLN A 184 6.71 -0.03 27.53
N HIS A 185 7.07 -0.64 28.65
CA HIS A 185 6.23 -1.56 29.40
C HIS A 185 5.08 -0.70 29.95
N THR A 186 3.99 -0.58 29.19
CA THR A 186 2.80 0.14 29.65
C THR A 186 1.77 -0.88 30.09
N ASN A 187 1.49 -0.89 31.40
CA ASN A 187 0.35 -1.58 31.98
C ASN A 187 -0.92 -0.94 31.43
N THR A 188 -1.43 -1.44 30.31
CA THR A 188 -2.76 -1.10 29.79
C THR A 188 -3.80 -1.91 30.56
N SER A 189 -3.98 -1.59 31.84
CA SER A 189 -5.11 -2.09 32.62
C SER A 189 -6.39 -1.35 32.18
N HIS A 190 -7.35 -2.11 31.66
CA HIS A 190 -8.75 -1.76 31.39
C HIS A 190 -9.12 -1.04 30.08
N ILE A 191 -8.93 -1.65 28.90
CA ILE A 191 -9.88 -1.46 27.79
C ILE A 191 -10.10 -2.81 27.06
N LEU A 192 -11.30 -3.37 27.25
CA LEU A 192 -11.89 -4.57 26.61
C LEU A 192 -11.05 -5.87 26.67
N HIS A 193 -11.48 -6.83 27.48
CA HIS A 193 -11.00 -8.21 27.35
C HIS A 193 -11.27 -8.71 25.92
N PRO A 194 -10.24 -9.07 25.14
CA PRO A 194 -10.45 -9.65 23.81
C PRO A 194 -11.11 -11.03 24.00
N ALA A 195 -12.39 -11.13 23.68
CA ALA A 195 -13.05 -12.43 23.60
C ALA A 195 -12.40 -13.24 22.46
N HIS A 196 -11.76 -14.35 22.81
CA HIS A 196 -11.31 -15.35 21.83
C HIS A 196 -12.54 -15.92 21.12
N LEU A 197 -12.60 -15.76 19.81
CA LEU A 197 -13.79 -16.10 19.01
C LEU A 197 -13.86 -17.61 18.66
N SER A 198 -12.79 -18.36 18.94
CA SER A 198 -12.62 -19.76 18.56
C SER A 198 -12.30 -20.61 19.79
N THR A 199 -13.21 -21.49 20.22
CA THR A 199 -12.87 -22.57 21.15
C THR A 199 -11.92 -23.54 20.43
N PRO A 200 -10.72 -23.82 20.94
CA PRO A 200 -9.76 -24.69 20.26
C PRO A 200 -10.32 -26.10 20.11
N SER A 201 -10.15 -26.69 18.92
CA SER A 201 -10.59 -28.07 18.65
C SER A 201 -9.80 -29.05 19.53
N SER A 202 -10.39 -30.20 19.86
CA SER A 202 -9.71 -31.26 20.62
C SER A 202 -8.41 -31.74 19.94
N GLY A 203 -8.36 -31.72 18.61
CA GLY A 203 -7.15 -31.99 17.83
C GLY A 203 -6.07 -30.93 17.97
N CYS A 204 -6.46 -29.66 18.04
CA CYS A 204 -5.53 -28.54 18.23
C CYS A 204 -4.88 -28.52 19.62
N LEU A 205 -5.66 -28.82 20.66
CA LEU A 205 -5.16 -28.89 22.04
C LEU A 205 -4.13 -30.01 22.23
N ASN A 206 -4.33 -31.15 21.56
CA ASN A 206 -3.38 -32.26 21.62
C ASN A 206 -2.09 -31.96 20.84
N PHE A 207 -2.19 -31.30 19.68
CA PHE A 207 -1.03 -30.88 18.88
C PHE A 207 -0.16 -29.85 19.61
N THR A 208 -0.76 -28.75 20.09
CA THR A 208 -0.04 -27.71 20.85
C THR A 208 0.58 -28.26 22.14
N ARG A 209 -0.07 -29.21 22.81
CA ARG A 209 0.49 -29.91 23.98
C ARG A 209 1.70 -30.77 23.61
N SER A 210 1.65 -31.47 22.48
CA SER A 210 2.76 -32.30 21.99
C SER A 210 3.96 -31.46 21.54
N GLU A 211 3.74 -30.34 20.84
CA GLU A 211 4.80 -29.41 20.45
C GLU A 211 5.46 -28.74 21.66
N THR A 212 4.67 -28.28 22.64
CA THR A 212 5.22 -27.66 23.86
C THR A 212 6.09 -28.65 24.63
N GLN A 213 5.75 -29.94 24.61
CA GLN A 213 6.52 -30.99 25.28
C GLN A 213 7.80 -31.35 24.51
N GLN A 214 7.79 -31.24 23.18
CA GLN A 214 8.93 -31.51 22.31
C GLN A 214 9.93 -30.33 22.29
N HIS A 215 9.43 -29.09 22.27
CA HIS A 215 10.24 -27.86 22.30
C HIS A 215 10.95 -27.65 23.64
N ASN A 216 10.41 -28.18 24.74
CA ASN A 216 11.08 -28.22 26.05
C ASN A 216 12.23 -29.26 26.13
N LEU A 217 12.27 -30.25 25.23
CA LEU A 217 13.39 -31.20 25.12
C LEU A 217 14.46 -30.74 24.12
N SER A 218 14.11 -29.91 23.14
CA SER A 218 15.03 -29.42 22.10
C SER A 218 15.27 -27.92 22.24
N ASN A 219 16.15 -27.53 23.18
CA ASN A 219 16.87 -26.25 23.09
C ASN A 219 17.92 -26.35 21.97
N SER A 220 17.48 -26.37 20.71
CA SER A 220 18.34 -26.20 19.55
C SER A 220 17.58 -25.47 18.45
N SER A 221 18.21 -24.38 18.00
CA SER A 221 17.67 -23.41 17.06
C SER A 221 17.21 -24.02 15.73
N TRP A 222 16.19 -23.41 15.15
CA TRP A 222 15.49 -23.66 13.87
C TRP A 222 16.36 -23.80 12.59
N VAL A 223 17.69 -23.94 12.72
CA VAL A 223 18.64 -24.16 11.61
C VAL A 223 18.53 -25.59 11.04
N GLU A 224 17.81 -26.50 11.70
CA GLU A 224 17.75 -27.91 11.31
C GLU A 224 16.82 -28.29 10.13
N GLY A 225 15.93 -27.39 9.68
CA GLY A 225 15.00 -27.67 8.57
C GLY A 225 15.54 -27.58 7.14
N LEU A 226 16.77 -27.09 6.91
CA LEU A 226 17.33 -26.96 5.54
C LEU A 226 18.04 -28.24 5.06
N PRO A 227 17.91 -28.63 3.77
CA PRO A 227 18.65 -29.76 3.21
C PRO A 227 20.16 -29.59 3.40
N LYS A 228 20.84 -30.66 3.89
CA LYS A 228 22.27 -30.68 4.23
C LYS A 228 23.19 -30.12 3.14
N GLN A 229 22.80 -30.24 1.88
CA GLN A 229 23.59 -29.78 0.74
C GLN A 229 23.61 -28.24 0.56
N LEU A 230 22.59 -27.51 1.02
CA LEU A 230 22.61 -26.03 1.08
C LEU A 230 23.29 -25.52 2.36
N ARG A 231 23.27 -26.33 3.41
CA ARG A 231 23.82 -26.00 4.74
C ARG A 231 25.34 -25.86 4.73
N ASP A 232 26.03 -26.65 3.90
CA ASP A 232 27.49 -26.64 3.78
C ASP A 232 28.03 -25.64 2.72
N SER A 233 27.16 -24.80 2.15
CA SER A 233 27.64 -23.73 1.27
C SER A 233 28.32 -22.63 2.10
N GLN A 234 29.63 -22.43 1.89
CA GLN A 234 30.44 -21.37 2.53
C GLN A 234 29.82 -19.96 2.44
N ILE A 235 28.93 -19.74 1.47
CA ILE A 235 28.20 -18.50 1.25
C ILE A 235 27.16 -18.26 2.37
N LEU A 236 26.39 -19.29 2.76
CA LEU A 236 25.31 -19.16 3.74
C LEU A 236 25.85 -18.90 5.17
N GLN A 237 26.98 -19.52 5.53
CA GLN A 237 27.69 -19.24 6.78
C GLN A 237 28.29 -17.83 6.79
N ARG A 238 28.87 -17.36 5.67
CA ARG A 238 29.37 -15.98 5.59
C ARG A 238 28.22 -14.96 5.66
N LEU A 239 27.09 -15.20 5.01
CA LEU A 239 25.91 -14.31 5.09
C LEU A 239 25.32 -14.23 6.51
N HIS A 240 25.29 -15.34 7.26
CA HIS A 240 24.86 -15.34 8.66
C HIS A 240 25.78 -14.49 9.55
N SER A 241 27.10 -14.51 9.30
CA SER A 241 28.07 -13.67 10.03
C SER A 241 28.10 -12.18 9.61
N PHE A 242 27.57 -11.83 8.43
CA PHE A 242 27.63 -10.48 7.85
C PHE A 242 26.34 -9.65 7.99
N GLY A 243 25.37 -10.10 8.79
CA GLY A 243 24.13 -9.35 8.95
C GLY A 243 23.14 -9.58 7.81
N LEU A 244 22.81 -10.86 7.56
CA LEU A 244 21.75 -11.30 6.64
C LEU A 244 20.47 -10.44 6.74
N GLY A 245 20.06 -10.05 7.94
CA GLY A 245 18.92 -9.15 8.15
C GLY A 245 19.05 -7.79 7.45
N TYR A 246 20.24 -7.18 7.44
CA TYR A 246 20.49 -5.92 6.72
C TYR A 246 20.47 -6.12 5.20
N VAL A 247 21.00 -7.24 4.71
CA VAL A 247 20.95 -7.58 3.28
C VAL A 247 19.51 -7.77 2.81
N LEU A 248 18.73 -8.54 3.58
CA LEU A 248 17.30 -8.76 3.32
C LEU A 248 16.52 -7.44 3.37
N LEU A 249 16.82 -6.57 4.33
CA LEU A 249 16.18 -5.26 4.45
C LEU A 249 16.52 -4.31 3.29
N LEU A 250 17.77 -4.29 2.84
CA LEU A 250 18.15 -3.54 1.63
C LEU A 250 17.42 -4.08 0.40
N LEU A 251 17.37 -5.40 0.24
CA LEU A 251 16.64 -6.05 -0.85
C LEU A 251 15.14 -5.69 -0.80
N GLN A 252 14.53 -5.72 0.38
CA GLN A 252 13.15 -5.30 0.61
C GLN A 252 12.93 -3.83 0.18
N CYS A 253 13.86 -2.94 0.51
CA CYS A 253 13.78 -1.51 0.15
C CYS A 253 13.79 -1.25 -1.36
N PHE A 254 14.21 -2.22 -2.18
CA PHE A 254 14.07 -2.18 -3.64
C PHE A 254 12.80 -2.89 -4.12
N ILE A 255 12.48 -4.05 -3.56
CA ILE A 255 11.32 -4.87 -3.96
C ILE A 255 10.00 -4.11 -3.70
N SER A 256 9.86 -3.48 -2.53
CA SER A 256 8.63 -2.78 -2.15
C SER A 256 8.26 -1.63 -3.11
N PRO A 257 9.15 -0.66 -3.42
CA PRO A 257 8.88 0.31 -4.47
C PRO A 257 8.68 -0.31 -5.85
N MET A 258 9.45 -1.35 -6.20
CA MET A 258 9.35 -1.99 -7.52
C MET A 258 7.96 -2.61 -7.73
N ALA A 259 7.39 -3.26 -6.70
CA ALA A 259 6.04 -3.80 -6.74
C ALA A 259 5.01 -2.70 -7.05
N ASN A 260 5.07 -1.58 -6.33
CA ASN A 260 4.16 -0.45 -6.50
C ASN A 260 4.30 0.23 -7.86
N ILE A 261 5.54 0.46 -8.32
CA ILE A 261 5.82 1.13 -9.58
C ILE A 261 5.44 0.27 -10.78
N TYR A 262 5.70 -1.03 -10.70
CA TYR A 262 5.29 -1.97 -11.74
C TYR A 262 3.76 -2.09 -11.79
N ASN A 263 3.09 -2.12 -10.63
CA ASN A 263 1.64 -2.13 -10.56
C ASN A 263 1.03 -0.82 -11.11
N GLU A 264 1.58 0.34 -10.75
CA GLU A 264 1.17 1.64 -11.34
C GLU A 264 1.34 1.62 -12.86
N LYS A 265 2.47 1.09 -13.36
CA LYS A 265 2.72 1.00 -14.78
C LYS A 265 1.63 0.18 -15.46
N ILE A 266 1.38 -1.05 -15.01
CA ILE A 266 0.35 -1.93 -15.58
C ILE A 266 -1.04 -1.29 -15.52
N PHE A 267 -1.41 -0.66 -14.39
CA PHE A 267 -2.71 0.04 -14.29
C PHE A 267 -2.91 1.11 -15.36
N LYS A 268 -1.82 1.69 -15.89
CA LYS A 268 -1.86 2.85 -16.76
C LYS A 268 -1.32 2.60 -18.16
N ASP A 269 -0.94 1.37 -18.49
CA ASP A 269 -0.34 1.03 -19.78
C ASP A 269 -1.40 0.55 -20.80
N GLY A 270 -1.26 0.98 -22.05
CA GLY A 270 -2.06 0.52 -23.20
C GLY A 270 -3.58 0.39 -22.98
N GLU A 271 -4.14 -0.73 -23.44
CA GLU A 271 -5.58 -1.07 -23.38
C GLU A 271 -6.11 -1.27 -21.96
N GLN A 272 -5.21 -1.53 -21.00
CA GLN A 272 -5.56 -1.68 -19.59
C GLN A 272 -6.00 -0.34 -18.97
N LEU A 273 -5.71 0.80 -19.59
CA LEU A 273 -6.20 2.08 -19.08
C LEU A 273 -7.74 2.13 -19.01
N ALA A 274 -8.42 1.51 -19.99
CA ALA A 274 -9.88 1.50 -20.12
C ALA A 274 -10.57 0.35 -19.39
N GLU A 275 -9.81 -0.66 -18.93
CA GLU A 275 -10.36 -1.76 -18.16
C GLU A 275 -10.67 -1.31 -16.73
N SER A 276 -11.78 -1.80 -16.17
CA SER A 276 -12.17 -1.44 -14.80
C SER A 276 -11.10 -1.88 -13.80
N ILE A 277 -10.86 -1.02 -12.79
CA ILE A 277 -9.90 -1.30 -11.73
C ILE A 277 -10.21 -2.62 -10.99
N PHE A 278 -11.48 -3.00 -10.91
CA PHE A 278 -11.90 -4.22 -10.21
C PHE A 278 -11.49 -5.49 -10.97
N ILE A 279 -11.55 -5.49 -12.31
CA ILE A 279 -11.10 -6.62 -13.13
C ILE A 279 -9.57 -6.75 -13.07
N GLN A 280 -8.87 -5.62 -13.08
CA GLN A 280 -7.41 -5.54 -12.93
C GLN A 280 -6.95 -6.11 -11.59
N ASN A 281 -7.56 -5.62 -10.52
CA ASN A 281 -7.28 -6.07 -9.17
C ASN A 281 -7.68 -7.53 -8.94
N SER A 282 -8.75 -8.06 -9.56
CA SER A 282 -9.06 -9.48 -9.43
C SER A 282 -7.95 -10.38 -9.99
N LYS A 283 -7.31 -9.99 -11.11
CA LYS A 283 -6.16 -10.72 -11.67
C LYS A 283 -4.96 -10.66 -10.72
N LEU A 284 -4.65 -9.47 -10.21
CA LEU A 284 -3.55 -9.26 -9.26
C LEU A 284 -3.74 -10.08 -7.97
N TYR A 285 -4.90 -9.97 -7.32
CA TYR A 285 -5.17 -10.63 -6.05
C TYR A 285 -5.36 -12.14 -6.18
N ALA A 286 -5.76 -12.65 -7.35
CA ALA A 286 -5.78 -14.09 -7.61
C ALA A 286 -4.37 -14.69 -7.54
N PHE A 287 -3.38 -14.07 -8.20
CA PHE A 287 -1.98 -14.48 -8.08
C PHE A 287 -1.43 -14.24 -6.67
N GLY A 288 -1.80 -13.13 -6.03
CA GLY A 288 -1.40 -12.84 -4.65
C GLY A 288 -1.88 -13.91 -3.67
N LEU A 289 -3.14 -14.33 -3.76
CA LEU A 289 -3.71 -15.41 -2.96
C LEU A 289 -2.99 -16.74 -3.25
N ALA A 290 -2.69 -17.04 -4.52
CA ALA A 290 -1.98 -18.25 -4.90
C ALA A 290 -0.57 -18.32 -4.28
N PHE A 291 0.22 -17.24 -4.37
CA PHE A 291 1.57 -17.20 -3.79
C PHE A 291 1.55 -17.29 -2.26
N ASN A 292 0.65 -16.56 -1.58
CA ASN A 292 0.53 -16.66 -0.13
C ASN A 292 0.06 -18.06 0.33
N SER A 293 -0.85 -18.69 -0.40
CA SER A 293 -1.30 -20.06 -0.12
C SER A 293 -0.16 -21.06 -0.31
N LEU A 294 0.65 -20.88 -1.36
CA LEU A 294 1.80 -21.73 -1.63
C LEU A 294 2.81 -21.68 -0.49
N THR A 295 3.10 -20.49 0.06
CA THR A 295 4.02 -20.37 1.21
C THR A 295 3.52 -21.10 2.45
N LEU A 296 2.23 -20.98 2.76
CA LEU A 296 1.62 -21.70 3.88
C LEU A 296 1.68 -23.22 3.68
N LEU A 297 1.59 -23.70 2.43
CA LEU A 297 1.68 -25.12 2.11
C LEU A 297 3.13 -25.65 2.15
N LEU A 298 4.11 -24.82 1.80
CA LEU A 298 5.52 -25.20 1.75
C LEU A 298 6.20 -25.18 3.12
N HIS A 299 5.67 -24.43 4.09
CA HIS A 299 6.29 -24.31 5.42
C HIS A 299 5.64 -25.28 6.42
N PRO A 300 6.31 -26.40 6.78
CA PRO A 300 5.69 -27.57 7.40
C PRO A 300 5.03 -27.26 8.74
N ASP A 301 5.66 -26.44 9.60
CA ASP A 301 5.14 -26.13 10.94
C ASP A 301 3.85 -25.31 10.85
N SER A 302 3.83 -24.32 9.96
CA SER A 302 2.62 -23.52 9.71
C SER A 302 1.51 -24.33 9.06
N ARG A 303 1.85 -25.33 8.23
CA ARG A 303 0.89 -26.22 7.58
C ARG A 303 0.23 -27.15 8.59
N GLU A 304 1.01 -27.80 9.45
CA GLU A 304 0.48 -28.71 10.47
C GLU A 304 -0.41 -27.96 11.47
N LEU A 305 0.02 -26.77 11.90
CA LEU A 305 -0.79 -25.89 12.74
C LEU A 305 -2.13 -25.53 12.07
N VAL A 306 -2.12 -25.10 10.80
CA VAL A 306 -3.35 -24.74 10.09
C VAL A 306 -4.26 -25.94 9.83
N LEU A 307 -3.71 -27.13 9.58
CA LEU A 307 -4.49 -28.35 9.38
C LEU A 307 -5.17 -28.82 10.68
N HIS A 308 -4.47 -28.75 11.82
CA HIS A 308 -4.99 -29.24 13.11
C HIS A 308 -5.83 -28.19 13.86
N CYS A 309 -5.43 -26.92 13.80
CA CYS A 309 -6.04 -25.83 14.55
C CYS A 309 -6.93 -24.90 13.70
N GLY A 310 -6.85 -25.01 12.38
CA GLY A 310 -7.57 -24.14 11.44
C GLY A 310 -6.88 -22.79 11.22
N LEU A 311 -7.28 -22.10 10.14
CA LEU A 311 -6.73 -20.81 9.75
C LEU A 311 -7.06 -19.67 10.75
N LEU A 312 -8.15 -19.81 11.50
CA LEU A 312 -8.65 -18.83 12.48
C LEU A 312 -8.16 -19.11 13.91
N HIS A 313 -7.15 -19.96 14.07
CA HIS A 313 -6.55 -20.22 15.37
C HIS A 313 -5.91 -18.94 15.96
N GLY A 314 -6.13 -18.69 17.25
CA GLY A 314 -5.58 -17.52 17.95
C GLY A 314 -6.19 -16.17 17.57
N HIS A 315 -7.19 -16.12 16.67
CA HIS A 315 -7.81 -14.87 16.30
C HIS A 315 -8.75 -14.32 17.40
N ASN A 316 -8.54 -13.05 17.75
CA ASN A 316 -9.43 -12.28 18.61
C ASN A 316 -10.31 -11.35 17.76
N THR A 317 -11.28 -10.67 18.40
CA THR A 317 -12.19 -9.77 17.68
C THR A 317 -11.43 -8.67 16.92
N PHE A 318 -10.37 -8.12 17.50
CA PHE A 318 -9.55 -7.08 16.87
C PHE A 318 -8.79 -7.59 15.63
N SER A 319 -8.25 -8.80 15.68
CA SER A 319 -7.52 -9.39 14.55
C SER A 319 -8.45 -9.76 13.38
N VAL A 320 -9.71 -10.11 13.66
CA VAL A 320 -10.73 -10.28 12.62
C VAL A 320 -11.09 -8.95 11.96
N VAL A 321 -11.30 -7.88 12.74
CA VAL A 321 -11.53 -6.54 12.19
C VAL A 321 -10.30 -6.06 11.40
N LEU A 322 -9.10 -6.37 11.89
CA LEU A 322 -7.83 -6.06 11.22
C LEU A 322 -7.76 -6.68 9.82
N VAL A 323 -8.30 -7.87 9.59
CA VAL A 323 -8.37 -8.49 8.24
C VAL A 323 -9.13 -7.58 7.28
N PHE A 324 -10.33 -7.11 7.67
CA PHE A 324 -11.16 -6.26 6.81
C PHE A 324 -10.52 -4.89 6.57
N VAL A 325 -9.95 -4.27 7.61
CA VAL A 325 -9.26 -2.98 7.49
C VAL A 325 -7.99 -3.12 6.63
N THR A 326 -7.24 -4.21 6.77
CA THR A 326 -6.07 -4.50 5.92
C THR A 326 -6.46 -4.71 4.47
N ALA A 327 -7.58 -5.40 4.21
CA ALA A 327 -8.13 -5.55 2.86
C ALA A 327 -8.54 -4.20 2.26
N ALA A 328 -9.28 -3.37 3.01
CA ALA A 328 -9.70 -2.04 2.59
C ALA A 328 -8.50 -1.11 2.32
N PHE A 329 -7.48 -1.15 3.19
CA PHE A 329 -6.23 -0.41 2.99
C PHE A 329 -5.54 -0.80 1.68
N GLY A 330 -5.42 -2.10 1.38
CA GLY A 330 -4.85 -2.59 0.13
C GLY A 330 -5.65 -2.18 -1.12
N LEU A 331 -6.99 -2.14 -1.02
CA LEU A 331 -7.83 -1.59 -2.09
C LEU A 331 -7.58 -0.09 -2.28
N SER A 332 -7.49 0.67 -1.20
CA SER A 332 -7.18 2.11 -1.23
C SER A 332 -5.84 2.38 -1.91
N VAL A 333 -4.81 1.55 -1.67
CA VAL A 333 -3.52 1.63 -2.38
C VAL A 333 -3.73 1.47 -3.88
N ALA A 334 -4.49 0.47 -4.33
CA ALA A 334 -4.74 0.26 -5.75
C ALA A 334 -5.47 1.45 -6.40
N PHE A 335 -6.46 2.04 -5.71
CA PHE A 335 -7.11 3.27 -6.17
C PHE A 335 -6.14 4.44 -6.29
N ILE A 336 -5.24 4.63 -5.32
CA ILE A 336 -4.20 5.67 -5.38
C ILE A 336 -3.26 5.43 -6.56
N LEU A 337 -2.77 4.21 -6.77
CA LEU A 337 -1.86 3.91 -7.87
C LEU A 337 -2.53 4.12 -9.23
N LYS A 338 -3.80 3.74 -9.40
CA LYS A 338 -4.57 3.96 -10.65
C LYS A 338 -4.85 5.44 -10.91
N PHE A 339 -5.32 6.20 -9.92
CA PHE A 339 -5.85 7.56 -10.13
C PHE A 339 -4.89 8.69 -9.77
N ARG A 340 -3.85 8.41 -8.98
CA ARG A 340 -2.80 9.37 -8.59
C ARG A 340 -1.46 8.83 -9.08
N ASP A 341 -0.46 8.73 -8.23
CA ASP A 341 0.83 8.16 -8.55
C ASP A 341 1.46 7.52 -7.30
N ASN A 342 2.45 6.67 -7.50
CA ASN A 342 3.14 5.99 -6.41
C ASN A 342 3.84 6.99 -5.47
N MET A 343 4.27 8.15 -5.96
CA MET A 343 4.86 9.16 -5.09
C MET A 343 3.80 9.75 -4.13
N PHE A 344 2.59 10.04 -4.61
CA PHE A 344 1.49 10.44 -3.73
C PHE A 344 1.20 9.38 -2.66
N HIS A 345 1.23 8.09 -3.01
CA HIS A 345 1.11 6.99 -2.05
C HIS A 345 2.21 7.05 -0.98
N VAL A 346 3.49 7.13 -1.36
CA VAL A 346 4.63 7.18 -0.43
C VAL A 346 4.57 8.41 0.49
N LEU A 347 4.27 9.59 -0.05
CA LEU A 347 4.18 10.83 0.73
C LEU A 347 3.00 10.79 1.72
N THR A 348 1.84 10.27 1.29
CA THR A 348 0.68 10.09 2.19
C THR A 348 0.99 9.07 3.30
N GLY A 349 1.81 8.07 3.00
CA GLY A 349 2.38 7.16 4.01
C GLY A 349 3.16 7.91 5.09
N GLN A 350 4.01 8.87 4.72
CA GLN A 350 4.77 9.66 5.70
C GLN A 350 3.87 10.55 6.57
N ILE A 351 2.79 11.11 6.00
CA ILE A 351 1.76 11.82 6.78
C ILE A 351 1.12 10.87 7.79
N THR A 352 0.81 9.63 7.37
CA THR A 352 0.24 8.60 8.25
C THR A 352 1.19 8.29 9.40
N THR A 353 2.50 8.15 9.14
CA THR A 353 3.53 7.96 10.17
C THR A 353 3.51 9.09 11.20
N VAL A 354 3.53 10.36 10.75
CA VAL A 354 3.46 11.52 11.65
C VAL A 354 2.20 11.50 12.50
N ILE A 355 1.05 11.17 11.92
CA ILE A 355 -0.24 11.08 12.65
C ILE A 355 -0.20 9.97 13.69
N ILE A 356 0.36 8.80 13.36
CA ILE A 356 0.48 7.68 14.30
C ILE A 356 1.39 8.06 15.45
N THR A 357 2.54 8.67 15.17
CA THR A 357 3.45 9.14 16.22
C THR A 357 2.75 10.19 17.08
N ALA A 358 2.00 11.14 16.49
CA ALA A 358 1.22 12.11 17.25
C ALA A 358 0.14 11.45 18.12
N LEU A 359 -0.63 10.50 17.58
CA LEU A 359 -1.64 9.75 18.33
C LEU A 359 -1.01 8.94 19.47
N SER A 360 0.20 8.43 19.28
CA SER A 360 0.90 7.71 20.35
C SER A 360 1.26 8.60 21.54
N LEU A 361 1.41 9.92 21.35
CA LEU A 361 1.58 10.87 22.46
C LEU A 361 0.33 10.93 23.34
N PHE A 362 -0.83 10.96 22.70
CA PHE A 362 -2.12 11.16 23.38
C PHE A 362 -2.68 9.87 23.97
N LEU A 363 -2.45 8.73 23.33
CA LEU A 363 -3.05 7.45 23.72
C LEU A 363 -2.19 6.65 24.71
N PHE A 364 -0.87 6.87 24.75
CA PHE A 364 0.05 6.06 25.56
C PHE A 364 0.87 6.89 26.58
N ASP A 365 0.43 8.12 26.90
CA ASP A 365 1.11 9.04 27.84
C ASP A 365 2.62 9.21 27.57
N PHE A 366 3.02 9.11 26.30
CA PHE A 366 4.41 9.25 25.91
C PHE A 366 4.86 10.71 26.02
N ARG A 367 6.01 10.96 26.66
CA ARG A 367 6.63 12.29 26.75
C ARG A 367 7.58 12.49 25.57
N PRO A 368 7.17 13.20 24.49
CA PRO A 368 8.02 13.37 23.32
C PRO A 368 9.27 14.20 23.65
N SER A 369 10.41 13.86 23.03
CA SER A 369 11.58 14.71 23.04
C SER A 369 11.31 15.99 22.24
N LEU A 370 12.08 17.05 22.49
CA LEU A 370 11.99 18.30 21.72
C LEU A 370 12.21 18.08 20.22
N ASP A 371 12.94 17.03 19.83
CA ASP A 371 13.18 16.67 18.44
C ASP A 371 11.88 16.35 17.69
N PHE A 372 10.90 15.72 18.35
CA PHE A 372 9.59 15.43 17.74
C PHE A 372 8.90 16.71 17.24
N PHE A 373 8.92 17.77 18.05
CA PHE A 373 8.29 19.06 17.73
C PHE A 373 8.96 19.77 16.55
N LEU A 374 10.23 19.46 16.27
CA LEU A 374 10.94 19.99 15.11
C LEU A 374 10.74 19.12 13.86
N GLN A 375 10.78 17.79 14.02
CA GLN A 375 10.75 16.86 12.87
C GLN A 375 9.36 16.73 12.24
N ALA A 376 8.28 16.71 13.02
CA ALA A 376 6.94 16.57 12.45
C ALA A 376 6.57 17.73 11.49
N PRO A 377 6.77 19.02 11.85
CA PRO A 377 6.61 20.12 10.90
C PRO A 377 7.56 20.05 9.70
N ALA A 378 8.81 19.61 9.89
CA ALA A 378 9.77 19.46 8.80
C ALA A 378 9.31 18.43 7.75
N VAL A 379 8.76 17.29 8.19
CA VAL A 379 8.14 16.28 7.31
C VAL A 379 7.00 16.90 6.48
N LEU A 380 6.07 17.59 7.13
CA LEU A 380 4.92 18.21 6.45
C LEU A 380 5.36 19.30 5.47
N LEU A 381 6.35 20.12 5.86
CA LEU A 381 6.93 21.14 5.00
C LEU A 381 7.62 20.54 3.77
N ALA A 382 8.39 19.45 3.94
CA ALA A 382 9.03 18.77 2.82
C ALA A 382 8.00 18.22 1.82
N ILE A 383 6.91 17.63 2.31
CA ILE A 383 5.80 17.15 1.46
C ILE A 383 5.12 18.31 0.72
N PHE A 384 4.88 19.44 1.41
CA PHE A 384 4.32 20.64 0.81
C PHE A 384 5.21 21.20 -0.30
N ILE A 385 6.53 21.28 -0.07
CA ILE A 385 7.50 21.72 -1.06
C ILE A 385 7.52 20.78 -2.27
N TYR A 386 7.51 19.46 -2.04
CA TYR A 386 7.48 18.46 -3.11
C TYR A 386 6.27 18.66 -4.04
N HIS A 387 5.08 18.85 -3.47
CA HIS A 387 3.85 19.06 -4.23
C HIS A 387 3.82 20.41 -4.95
N SER A 388 4.27 21.47 -4.29
CA SER A 388 4.32 22.82 -4.88
C SER A 388 5.34 22.93 -6.02
N SER A 389 6.36 22.08 -6.02
CA SER A 389 7.47 22.10 -7.00
C SER A 389 7.28 21.10 -8.14
N LYS A 390 6.09 20.50 -8.28
CA LYS A 390 5.83 19.47 -9.29
C LYS A 390 5.80 20.08 -10.70
N PRO A 391 6.73 19.71 -11.59
CA PRO A 391 6.72 20.22 -12.95
C PRO A 391 5.47 19.71 -13.70
N LYS A 392 4.92 20.54 -14.60
CA LYS A 392 3.83 20.15 -15.49
C LYS A 392 4.39 19.26 -16.60
N ASP A 393 4.49 17.96 -16.35
CA ASP A 393 4.82 16.97 -17.38
C ASP A 393 3.62 16.78 -18.31
N VAL A 394 3.77 17.15 -19.58
CA VAL A 394 2.69 17.18 -20.58
C VAL A 394 2.14 15.79 -20.86
N GLU A 395 3.00 14.77 -20.92
CA GLU A 395 2.60 13.38 -21.20
C GLU A 395 1.77 12.81 -20.04
N TYR A 396 2.23 13.05 -18.80
CA TYR A 396 1.49 12.65 -17.61
C TYR A 396 0.16 13.40 -17.48
N ALA A 397 0.14 14.71 -17.79
CA ALA A 397 -1.07 15.51 -17.76
C ALA A 397 -2.10 15.00 -18.79
N LEU A 398 -1.66 14.60 -19.98
CA LEU A 398 -2.52 14.00 -21.01
C LEU A 398 -3.06 12.64 -20.56
N GLN A 399 -2.21 11.77 -20.03
CA GLN A 399 -2.62 10.47 -19.51
C GLN A 399 -3.64 10.61 -18.37
N GLN A 400 -3.43 11.57 -17.48
CA GLN A 400 -4.38 11.89 -16.41
C GLN A 400 -5.69 12.46 -16.96
N ALA A 401 -5.64 13.31 -17.99
CA ALA A 401 -6.84 13.82 -18.66
C ALA A 401 -7.65 12.68 -19.31
N ARG A 402 -6.98 11.72 -19.98
CA ARG A 402 -7.63 10.53 -20.55
C ARG A 402 -8.34 9.70 -19.49
N LEU A 403 -7.70 9.46 -18.34
CA LEU A 403 -8.31 8.75 -17.21
C LEU A 403 -9.59 9.45 -16.73
N ARG A 404 -9.58 10.78 -16.62
CA ARG A 404 -10.78 11.55 -16.22
C ARG A 404 -11.92 11.44 -17.24
N VAL A 405 -11.60 11.42 -18.53
CA VAL A 405 -12.59 11.27 -19.61
C VAL A 405 -13.22 9.87 -19.58
N ILE A 406 -12.40 8.82 -19.48
CA ILE A 406 -12.88 7.41 -19.42
C ILE A 406 -13.81 7.21 -18.22
N ASN A 407 -13.49 7.82 -17.09
CA ASN A 407 -14.31 7.74 -15.88
C ASN A 407 -15.56 8.65 -15.90
N GLY A 408 -15.82 9.38 -16.99
CA GLY A 408 -16.98 10.25 -17.12
C GLY A 408 -16.88 11.58 -16.36
N GLU A 409 -15.74 11.91 -15.75
CA GLU A 409 -15.57 13.15 -14.95
C GLU A 409 -15.62 14.43 -15.80
N VAL A 410 -15.39 14.34 -17.11
CA VAL A 410 -15.38 15.49 -18.03
C VAL A 410 -16.74 15.70 -18.71
N PHE A 411 -17.57 14.66 -18.84
CA PHE A 411 -18.82 14.73 -19.60
C PHE A 411 -19.92 15.56 -18.91
N GLU A 412 -19.85 15.74 -17.59
CA GLU A 412 -20.78 16.62 -16.86
C GLU A 412 -20.51 18.12 -17.04
N ARG A 413 -19.36 18.51 -17.61
CA ARG A 413 -19.04 19.93 -17.81
C ARG A 413 -19.87 20.58 -18.92
N SER A 414 -20.46 19.79 -19.81
CA SER A 414 -21.31 20.29 -20.92
C SER A 414 -22.81 20.24 -20.62
N ARG A 415 -23.23 19.62 -19.51
CA ARG A 415 -24.65 19.59 -19.11
C ARG A 415 -25.05 20.73 -18.17
N GLY A 416 -24.07 21.45 -17.62
CA GLY A 416 -24.30 22.56 -16.69
C GLY A 416 -24.34 23.95 -17.31
N ASP A 417 -24.05 24.07 -18.61
CA ASP A 417 -23.95 25.38 -19.28
C ASP A 417 -24.32 25.22 -20.77
N GLY A 418 -25.62 25.12 -21.06
CA GLY A 418 -26.10 25.03 -22.45
C GLY A 418 -27.47 24.39 -22.64
N GLY A 419 -28.50 25.24 -22.66
CA GLY A 419 -29.65 25.05 -23.55
C GLY A 419 -30.84 24.26 -23.03
N GLY A 420 -31.83 25.00 -22.51
CA GLY A 420 -33.18 24.77 -23.00
C GLY A 420 -33.20 25.13 -24.48
N ALA A 421 -33.22 24.12 -25.35
CA ALA A 421 -33.60 24.24 -26.74
C ALA A 421 -34.17 22.89 -27.16
N ALA A 422 -35.49 22.84 -27.23
CA ALA A 422 -36.19 21.87 -28.04
C ALA A 422 -35.81 22.13 -29.50
N GLU A 423 -35.34 21.13 -30.22
CA GLU A 423 -35.65 20.98 -31.64
C GLU A 423 -35.33 19.56 -32.12
N THR A 424 -36.42 18.87 -32.40
CA THR A 424 -36.59 17.76 -33.33
C THR A 424 -35.65 17.83 -34.53
N ASN A 425 -34.97 16.72 -34.82
CA ASN A 425 -34.84 16.26 -36.21
C ASN A 425 -34.66 14.75 -36.26
N GLN A 426 -35.73 14.09 -36.69
CA GLN A 426 -35.70 12.78 -37.29
C GLN A 426 -34.93 12.88 -38.61
N VAL A 427 -33.93 12.02 -38.81
CA VAL A 427 -33.48 11.64 -40.15
C VAL A 427 -33.50 10.12 -40.24
N GLN A 428 -34.59 9.69 -40.86
CA GLN A 428 -34.84 8.48 -41.63
C GLN A 428 -33.57 7.71 -42.08
N HIS A 429 -33.46 6.46 -41.64
CA HIS A 429 -32.75 5.42 -42.36
C HIS A 429 -33.69 4.23 -42.55
N ARG A 430 -34.24 4.08 -43.76
CA ARG A 430 -34.62 2.79 -44.35
C ARG A 430 -34.82 2.96 -45.85
N GLN A 431 -34.09 2.10 -46.58
CA GLN A 431 -34.42 1.38 -47.82
C GLN A 431 -35.37 2.03 -48.83
#